data_AF-A0A2E7AS56-F1
#
_entry.id   AF-A0A2E7AS56-F1
#
_cell.length_a   1.000
_cell.length_b   1.000
_cell.length_c   1.000
_cell.angle_alpha   90.00
_cell.angle_beta   90.00
_cell.angle_gamma   90.00
#
_symmetry.space_group_name_H-M   'P 1'
#
loop_
_entity.id
_entity.type
_entity.pdbx_description
1 polymer ?
#
loop_
_entity_poly.entity_id
_entity_poly.type
_entity_poly.pdbx_seq_one_letter_code
_entity_poly.pdbx_strand_id
1 'polypeptide(L)'
;MSQLPVEILSEEEVQRLIAHPDAADIFGLRDAAILSVLYYAAATAAEVTTLNIADIDWNDGILRLRPDLGRPRQVLIEEPLAAMLNHYLEESRKPLLAHGGGIDAGVLRAVFVTNKGHRVGVQDIRQILGAHGKGAGVEASVNYNTLRLSRAWHLREAGESPEKIQRMLGASGRSGRRLV
;
A
#
# COMPACT_ATOMS: atom_id res chain seq x y z
N MET A 1 29.17 -0.46 11.98
CA MET A 1 28.24 -0.02 10.93
C MET A 1 26.81 -0.21 11.45
N SER A 2 26.32 0.78 12.21
CA SER A 2 25.00 0.73 12.85
C SER A 2 23.92 0.86 11.78
N GLN A 3 23.05 -0.15 11.64
CA GLN A 3 21.85 -0.08 10.80
C GLN A 3 20.94 1.00 11.39
N LEU A 4 20.63 2.05 10.61
CA LEU A 4 19.72 3.12 11.00
C LEU A 4 18.37 2.54 11.46
N PRO A 5 17.79 3.03 12.58
CA PRO A 5 16.45 2.65 12.99
C PRO A 5 15.50 3.11 11.89
N VAL A 6 14.69 2.19 11.37
CA VAL A 6 13.66 2.60 10.41
C VAL A 6 12.73 3.57 11.15
N GLU A 7 12.60 4.77 10.60
CA GLU A 7 11.80 5.83 11.19
C GLU A 7 10.31 5.46 11.15
N ILE A 8 9.60 5.78 12.23
CA ILE A 8 8.17 5.56 12.37
C ILE A 8 7.50 6.91 12.18
N LEU A 9 6.61 7.01 11.19
CA LEU A 9 5.80 8.21 10.97
C LEU A 9 4.65 8.22 11.96
N SER A 10 4.32 9.41 12.48
CA SER A 10 3.08 9.67 13.20
C SER A 10 1.85 9.45 12.30
N GLU A 11 0.68 9.28 12.91
CA GLU A 11 -0.57 9.19 12.15
C GLU A 11 -0.80 10.44 11.32
N GLU A 12 -0.51 11.64 11.84
CA GLU A 12 -0.66 12.88 11.09
C GLU A 12 0.27 12.96 9.88
N GLU A 13 1.53 12.49 10.00
CA GLU A 13 2.46 12.43 8.87
C GLU A 13 1.98 11.46 7.79
N VAL A 14 1.47 10.30 8.18
CA VAL A 14 0.91 9.33 7.23
C VAL A 14 -0.31 9.91 6.53
N GLN A 15 -1.22 10.57 7.26
CA GLN A 15 -2.40 11.19 6.64
C GLN A 15 -2.00 12.31 5.68
N ARG A 16 -1.02 13.16 6.03
CA ARG A 16 -0.48 14.16 5.09
C ARG A 16 0.13 13.51 3.85
N LEU A 17 0.87 12.42 4.02
CA LEU A 17 1.46 11.69 2.90
C LEU A 17 0.40 11.11 1.96
N ILE A 18 -0.65 10.48 2.51
CA ILE A 18 -1.75 9.89 1.72
C ILE A 18 -2.58 10.98 1.03
N ALA A 19 -2.76 12.14 1.67
CA ALA A 19 -3.56 13.25 1.15
C ALA A 19 -2.79 14.20 0.22
N HIS A 20 -1.46 14.10 0.15
CA HIS A 20 -0.65 14.97 -0.70
C HIS A 20 -0.90 14.78 -2.21
N PRO A 21 -1.03 13.55 -2.77
CA PRO A 21 -1.41 13.38 -4.17
C PRO A 21 -2.75 14.06 -4.47
N ASP A 22 -2.83 14.78 -5.59
CA ASP A 22 -4.07 15.46 -5.99
C ASP A 22 -5.13 14.43 -6.41
N ALA A 23 -6.14 14.23 -5.55
CA ALA A 23 -7.21 13.27 -5.81
C ALA A 23 -8.17 13.70 -6.94
N ALA A 24 -8.09 14.95 -7.42
CA ALA A 24 -8.83 15.38 -8.62
C ALA A 24 -8.14 14.96 -9.93
N ASP A 25 -6.85 14.62 -9.88
CA ASP A 25 -6.11 14.05 -10.99
C ASP A 25 -6.12 12.52 -10.94
N ILE A 26 -6.25 11.87 -12.10
CA ILE A 26 -6.30 10.40 -12.17
C ILE A 26 -4.97 9.77 -11.70
N PHE A 27 -3.82 10.43 -11.90
CA PHE A 27 -2.55 9.90 -11.42
C PHE A 27 -2.38 10.13 -9.93
N GLY A 28 -2.77 11.30 -9.42
CA GLY A 28 -2.78 11.58 -7.99
C GLY A 28 -3.70 10.64 -7.21
N LEU A 29 -4.91 10.36 -7.69
CA LEU A 29 -5.81 9.40 -7.05
C LEU A 29 -5.24 7.97 -7.03
N ARG A 30 -4.55 7.54 -8.11
CA ARG A 30 -3.82 6.27 -8.13
C ARG A 30 -2.75 6.24 -7.04
N ASP A 31 -1.97 7.30 -6.93
CA ASP A 31 -0.85 7.38 -6.00
C ASP A 31 -1.34 7.39 -4.55
N ALA A 32 -2.40 8.13 -4.24
CA ALA A 32 -3.08 8.09 -2.94
C ALA A 32 -3.60 6.69 -2.59
N ALA A 33 -4.18 5.97 -3.55
CA ALA A 33 -4.64 4.60 -3.34
C ALA A 33 -3.48 3.61 -3.09
N ILE A 34 -2.36 3.75 -3.80
CA ILE A 34 -1.16 2.95 -3.55
C ILE A 34 -0.61 3.20 -2.14
N LEU A 35 -0.47 4.46 -1.75
CA LEU A 35 0.00 4.85 -0.41
C LEU A 35 -0.94 4.31 0.69
N SER A 36 -2.25 4.37 0.45
CA SER A 36 -3.27 3.83 1.34
C SER A 36 -3.14 2.32 1.53
N VAL A 37 -2.94 1.54 0.46
CA VAL A 37 -2.71 0.09 0.58
C VAL A 37 -1.41 -0.22 1.32
N LEU A 38 -0.32 0.49 1.01
CA LEU A 38 0.96 0.31 1.71
C LEU A 38 0.81 0.51 3.23
N TYR A 39 0.05 1.52 3.64
CA TYR A 39 -0.18 1.82 5.04
C TYR A 39 -1.24 0.93 5.69
N TYR A 40 -2.52 1.04 5.29
CA TYR A 40 -3.64 0.39 5.98
C TYR A 40 -3.54 -1.14 5.95
N ALA A 41 -3.09 -1.72 4.82
CA ALA A 41 -2.89 -3.15 4.69
C ALA A 41 -1.50 -3.63 5.15
N ALA A 42 -0.67 -2.69 5.62
CA ALA A 42 0.74 -2.87 5.92
C ALA A 42 1.47 -3.61 4.77
N ALA A 43 1.13 -3.33 3.51
CA ALA A 43 1.56 -4.12 2.37
C ALA A 43 3.04 -3.88 2.01
N THR A 44 3.71 -4.90 1.49
CA THR A 44 5.00 -4.74 0.80
C THR A 44 4.80 -4.19 -0.60
N ALA A 45 5.84 -3.63 -1.21
CA ALA A 45 5.79 -3.25 -2.62
C ALA A 45 5.42 -4.42 -3.54
N ALA A 46 5.95 -5.62 -3.29
CA ALA A 46 5.61 -6.83 -4.03
C ALA A 46 4.11 -7.16 -3.98
N GLU A 47 3.53 -7.15 -2.78
CA GLU A 47 2.10 -7.39 -2.56
C GLU A 47 1.23 -6.36 -3.31
N VAL A 48 1.64 -5.08 -3.34
CA VAL A 48 0.94 -4.04 -4.11
C VAL A 48 1.05 -4.28 -5.61
N THR A 49 2.26 -4.54 -6.12
CA THR A 49 2.49 -4.72 -7.57
C THR A 49 1.79 -5.96 -8.11
N THR A 50 1.57 -6.99 -7.30
CA THR A 50 0.94 -8.26 -7.74
C THR A 50 -0.56 -8.32 -7.48
N LEU A 51 -1.14 -7.31 -6.81
CA LEU A 51 -2.55 -7.26 -6.46
C LEU A 51 -3.45 -7.30 -7.70
N ASN A 52 -4.48 -8.15 -7.66
CA ASN A 52 -5.50 -8.24 -8.68
C ASN A 52 -6.89 -7.84 -8.17
N ILE A 53 -7.79 -7.49 -9.07
CA ILE A 53 -9.19 -7.15 -8.73
C ILE A 53 -9.86 -8.28 -7.93
N ALA A 54 -9.60 -9.54 -8.29
CA ALA A 54 -10.14 -10.71 -7.59
C ALA A 54 -9.57 -10.92 -6.17
N ASP A 55 -8.52 -10.18 -5.81
CA ASP A 55 -7.95 -10.21 -4.46
C ASP A 55 -8.68 -9.29 -3.48
N ILE A 56 -9.59 -8.46 -3.99
CA ILE A 56 -10.45 -7.58 -3.20
C ILE A 56 -11.81 -8.25 -3.04
N ASP A 57 -12.14 -8.64 -1.82
CA ASP A 57 -13.43 -9.21 -1.45
C ASP A 57 -14.27 -8.15 -0.75
N TRP A 58 -15.15 -7.49 -1.50
CA TRP A 58 -16.00 -6.42 -0.96
C TRP A 58 -17.10 -6.93 -0.03
N ASN A 59 -17.54 -8.18 -0.21
CA ASN A 59 -18.61 -8.76 0.60
C ASN A 59 -18.11 -9.05 2.01
N ASP A 60 -16.93 -9.65 2.12
CA ASP A 60 -16.31 -9.99 3.41
C ASP A 60 -15.39 -8.88 3.93
N GLY A 61 -15.16 -7.83 3.16
CA GLY A 61 -14.22 -6.75 3.49
C GLY A 61 -12.78 -7.26 3.63
N ILE A 62 -12.33 -8.13 2.73
CA ILE A 62 -11.02 -8.80 2.80
C ILE A 62 -10.13 -8.41 1.64
N LEU A 63 -8.87 -8.06 1.92
CA LEU A 63 -7.82 -7.91 0.93
C LEU A 63 -6.83 -9.08 1.01
N ARG A 64 -6.68 -9.82 -0.09
CA ARG A 64 -5.78 -10.98 -0.19
C ARG A 64 -4.41 -10.53 -0.72
N LEU A 65 -3.37 -10.66 0.10
CA LEU A 65 -2.02 -10.22 -0.23
C LEU A 65 -1.11 -11.41 -0.48
N ARG A 66 -0.37 -11.36 -1.60
CA ARG A 66 0.59 -12.40 -2.00
C ARG A 66 2.00 -11.79 -2.03
N PRO A 67 2.84 -12.07 -1.03
CA PRO A 67 4.22 -11.59 -1.05
C PRO A 67 5.08 -12.44 -1.99
N ASP A 68 6.21 -11.89 -2.47
CA ASP A 68 7.20 -12.64 -3.25
C ASP A 68 7.80 -13.82 -2.46
N LEU A 69 7.88 -13.67 -1.14
CA LEU A 69 8.38 -14.67 -0.21
C LEU A 69 7.44 -14.77 1.00
N GLY A 70 7.05 -15.98 1.38
CA GLY A 70 6.17 -16.25 2.51
C GLY A 70 4.84 -16.86 2.08
N ARG A 71 3.89 -16.91 3.01
CA ARG A 71 2.53 -17.42 2.74
C ARG A 71 1.61 -16.26 2.38
N PRO A 72 0.64 -16.45 1.46
CA PRO A 72 -0.45 -15.50 1.28
C PRO A 72 -1.12 -15.18 2.62
N ARG A 73 -1.53 -13.93 2.79
CA ARG A 73 -2.25 -13.46 3.98
C ARG A 73 -3.48 -12.67 3.57
N GLN A 74 -4.36 -12.47 4.55
CA GLN A 74 -5.55 -11.67 4.40
C GLN A 74 -5.54 -10.57 5.45
N VAL A 75 -6.01 -9.39 5.07
CA VAL A 75 -6.29 -8.30 5.99
C VAL A 75 -7.71 -7.82 5.80
N LEU A 76 -8.29 -7.26 6.86
CA LEU A 76 -9.56 -6.58 6.76
C LEU A 76 -9.34 -5.24 6.03
N ILE A 77 -10.29 -4.90 5.17
CA ILE A 77 -10.35 -3.61 4.50
C ILE A 77 -11.08 -2.66 5.44
N GLU A 78 -10.31 -1.79 6.07
CA GLU A 78 -10.86 -0.71 6.89
C GLU A 78 -11.58 0.32 6.01
N GLU A 79 -12.55 1.02 6.59
CA GLU A 79 -13.40 1.98 5.86
C GLU A 79 -12.59 3.01 5.04
N PRO A 80 -11.52 3.65 5.57
CA PRO A 80 -10.72 4.59 4.78
C PRO A 80 -10.05 3.94 3.57
N LEU A 81 -9.61 2.69 3.70
CA LEU A 81 -9.02 1.94 2.60
C LEU A 81 -10.06 1.53 1.57
N ALA A 82 -11.25 1.12 2.01
CA ALA A 82 -12.37 0.76 1.13
C ALA A 82 -12.79 1.95 0.28
N ALA A 83 -13.00 3.11 0.91
CA ALA A 83 -13.39 4.35 0.24
C ALA A 83 -12.36 4.75 -0.82
N MET A 84 -11.06 4.75 -0.46
CA MET A 84 -9.99 5.10 -1.39
C MET A 84 -9.87 4.12 -2.56
N LEU A 85 -9.92 2.81 -2.30
CA LEU A 85 -9.83 1.80 -3.36
C LEU A 85 -11.02 1.87 -4.31
N ASN A 86 -12.25 2.01 -3.81
CA ASN A 86 -13.43 2.17 -4.65
C ASN A 86 -13.32 3.40 -5.53
N HIS A 87 -12.96 4.55 -4.94
CA HIS A 87 -12.80 5.80 -5.68
C HIS A 87 -11.76 5.66 -6.80
N TYR A 88 -10.59 5.09 -6.51
CA TYR A 88 -9.57 4.83 -7.52
C TYR A 88 -10.04 3.88 -8.64
N LEU A 89 -10.70 2.78 -8.28
CA LEU A 89 -11.16 1.78 -9.26
C LEU A 89 -12.22 2.35 -10.22
N GLU A 90 -13.06 3.26 -9.73
CA GLU A 90 -14.12 3.89 -10.51
C GLU A 90 -13.61 5.03 -11.38
N GLU A 91 -12.85 5.97 -10.79
CA GLU A 91 -12.55 7.27 -11.41
C GLU A 91 -11.17 7.32 -12.09
N SER A 92 -10.19 6.56 -11.61
CA SER A 92 -8.80 6.64 -12.11
C SER A 92 -8.40 5.42 -12.94
N ARG A 93 -8.70 4.20 -12.48
CA ARG A 93 -8.22 2.98 -13.15
C ARG A 93 -8.76 2.83 -14.57
N LYS A 94 -10.05 3.10 -14.78
CA LYS A 94 -10.69 2.99 -16.11
C LYS A 94 -10.03 3.92 -17.15
N PRO A 95 -9.87 5.24 -16.91
CA PRO A 95 -9.21 6.11 -17.88
C PRO A 95 -7.71 5.80 -18.07
N LEU A 96 -7.01 5.34 -17.03
CA LEU A 96 -5.60 4.91 -17.14
C LEU A 96 -5.43 3.70 -18.07
N LEU A 97 -6.35 2.73 -18.00
CA LEU A 97 -6.36 1.58 -18.93
C LEU A 97 -6.66 2.00 -20.38
N ALA A 98 -7.52 3.00 -20.58
CA ALA A 98 -7.86 3.49 -21.92
C ALA A 98 -6.71 4.31 -22.56
N HIS A 99 -5.91 5.01 -21.75
CA HIS A 99 -4.77 5.80 -22.24
C HIS A 99 -3.57 4.95 -22.69
N GLY A 100 -3.33 3.82 -22.01
CA GLY A 100 -2.23 2.93 -22.36
C GLY A 100 -2.58 2.03 -23.52
N GLY A 101 -2.15 2.38 -24.73
CA GLY A 101 -2.50 1.73 -26.01
C GLY A 101 -2.15 0.23 -26.19
N GLY A 102 -1.93 -0.53 -25.12
CA GLY A 102 -1.74 -1.97 -25.12
C GLY A 102 -2.36 -2.62 -23.88
N ILE A 103 -3.56 -3.16 -24.03
CA ILE A 103 -4.26 -3.90 -22.96
C ILE A 103 -3.96 -5.39 -23.14
N ASP A 104 -2.96 -5.92 -22.44
CA ASP A 104 -2.87 -7.36 -22.27
C ASP A 104 -3.82 -7.85 -21.14
N ALA A 105 -4.20 -9.13 -21.19
CA ALA A 105 -5.13 -9.72 -20.22
C ALA A 105 -4.60 -9.70 -18.76
N GLY A 106 -3.29 -9.58 -18.55
CA GLY A 106 -2.67 -9.47 -17.24
C GLY A 106 -2.83 -8.10 -16.61
N VAL A 107 -2.77 -7.04 -17.41
CA VAL A 107 -3.05 -5.64 -16.99
C VAL A 107 -4.52 -5.48 -16.59
N LEU A 108 -5.46 -6.07 -17.34
CA LEU A 108 -6.89 -6.01 -17.01
C LEU A 108 -7.24 -6.57 -15.64
N ARG A 109 -6.41 -7.49 -15.11
CA ARG A 109 -6.57 -8.04 -13.76
C ARG A 109 -5.91 -7.19 -12.68
N ALA A 110 -4.93 -6.35 -13.02
CA ALA A 110 -4.16 -5.56 -12.07
C ALA A 110 -5.03 -4.53 -11.35
N VAL A 111 -4.87 -4.37 -10.05
CA VAL A 111 -5.48 -3.23 -9.33
C VAL A 111 -4.81 -1.93 -9.80
N PHE A 112 -3.49 -1.85 -9.67
CA PHE A 112 -2.72 -0.64 -9.96
C PHE A 112 -2.09 -0.65 -11.35
N VAL A 113 -2.34 0.42 -12.12
CA VAL A 113 -1.80 0.60 -13.47
C VAL A 113 -1.05 1.93 -13.62
N THR A 114 0.01 1.93 -14.40
CA THR A 114 0.82 3.11 -14.72
C THR A 114 0.08 4.04 -15.69
N ASN A 115 0.63 5.24 -15.91
CA ASN A 115 0.13 6.17 -16.93
C ASN A 115 0.21 5.64 -18.37
N LYS A 116 1.01 4.59 -18.60
CA LYS A 116 1.13 3.90 -19.88
C LYS A 116 0.22 2.67 -19.98
N GLY A 117 -0.65 2.45 -19.00
CA GLY A 117 -1.54 1.28 -18.93
C GLY A 117 -0.82 -0.03 -18.72
N HIS A 118 0.34 -0.03 -18.06
CA HIS A 118 1.00 -1.26 -17.61
C HIS A 118 0.72 -1.48 -16.13
N ARG A 119 0.96 -2.69 -15.62
CA ARG A 119 0.95 -2.93 -14.17
C ARG A 119 2.03 -2.08 -13.49
N VAL A 120 1.68 -1.46 -12.37
CA VAL A 120 2.64 -0.73 -11.52
C VAL A 120 3.73 -1.69 -11.02
N GLY A 121 4.99 -1.28 -11.14
CA GLY A 121 6.16 -1.98 -10.63
C GLY A 121 6.74 -1.39 -9.34
N VAL A 122 7.72 -2.08 -8.75
CA VAL A 122 8.36 -1.65 -7.49
C VAL A 122 9.07 -0.30 -7.63
N GLN A 123 9.66 -0.03 -8.80
CA GLN A 123 10.32 1.25 -9.07
C GLN A 123 9.33 2.42 -9.12
N ASP A 124 8.14 2.21 -9.69
CA ASP A 124 7.07 3.21 -9.71
C ASP A 124 6.65 3.56 -8.27
N ILE A 125 6.45 2.54 -7.42
CA ILE A 125 6.12 2.72 -6.00
C ILE A 125 7.20 3.54 -5.26
N ARG A 126 8.48 3.27 -5.53
CA ARG A 126 9.60 4.05 -4.94
C ARG A 126 9.57 5.50 -5.39
N GLN A 127 9.27 5.76 -6.65
CA GLN A 127 9.15 7.13 -7.19
C GLN A 127 7.98 7.86 -6.55
N ILE A 128 6.81 7.21 -6.43
CA ILE A 128 5.61 7.75 -5.77
C ILE A 128 5.94 8.13 -4.31
N LEU A 129 6.54 7.22 -3.54
CA LEU A 129 6.93 7.47 -2.15
C LEU A 129 7.93 8.63 -2.02
N GLY A 130 8.93 8.69 -2.91
CA GLY A 130 9.92 9.76 -2.90
C GLY A 130 9.33 11.13 -3.26
N ALA A 131 8.46 11.18 -4.27
CA ALA A 131 7.79 12.41 -4.72
C ALA A 131 6.86 12.96 -3.64
N HIS A 132 5.99 12.12 -3.09
CA HIS A 132 4.99 12.54 -2.10
C HIS A 132 5.55 12.68 -0.68
N GLY A 133 6.57 11.89 -0.31
CA GLY A 133 7.25 12.04 0.99
C GLY A 133 7.82 13.44 1.16
N LYS A 134 8.60 13.90 0.18
CA LYS A 134 9.17 15.25 0.19
C LYS A 134 8.08 16.33 0.13
N GLY A 135 7.09 16.15 -0.73
CA GLY A 135 6.01 17.13 -0.91
C GLY A 135 5.12 17.28 0.33
N ALA A 136 4.87 16.20 1.07
CA ALA A 136 4.05 16.18 2.28
C ALA A 136 4.78 16.73 3.53
N GLY A 137 6.03 17.19 3.39
CA GLY A 137 6.83 17.66 4.50
C GLY A 137 7.25 16.54 5.46
N VAL A 138 7.34 15.31 4.97
CA VAL A 138 7.88 14.19 5.76
C VAL A 138 9.39 14.17 5.57
N GLU A 139 10.13 14.59 6.60
CA GLU A 139 11.60 14.69 6.56
C GLU A 139 12.29 13.32 6.48
N ALA A 140 11.60 12.29 6.98
CA ALA A 140 12.03 10.90 6.94
C ALA A 140 12.27 10.40 5.51
N SER A 141 13.22 9.47 5.35
CA SER A 141 13.36 8.71 4.10
C SER A 141 12.20 7.71 3.97
N VAL A 142 11.07 8.19 3.45
CA VAL A 142 9.86 7.38 3.30
C VAL A 142 10.07 6.29 2.27
N ASN A 143 9.92 5.04 2.71
CA ASN A 143 9.83 3.88 1.83
C ASN A 143 8.69 2.95 2.30
N TYR A 144 8.42 1.89 1.54
CA TYR A 144 7.32 0.97 1.85
C TYR A 144 7.47 0.27 3.22
N ASN A 145 8.71 0.05 3.71
CA ASN A 145 8.92 -0.50 5.04
C ASN A 145 8.61 0.52 6.14
N THR A 146 8.90 1.81 5.90
CA THR A 146 8.53 2.92 6.81
C THR A 146 7.02 2.90 7.09
N LEU A 147 6.18 2.85 6.04
CA LEU A 147 4.72 2.79 6.18
C LEU A 147 4.24 1.52 6.88
N ARG A 148 4.81 0.37 6.52
CA ARG A 148 4.47 -0.93 7.13
C ARG A 148 4.77 -0.96 8.62
N LEU A 149 5.93 -0.45 9.04
CA LEU A 149 6.31 -0.39 10.44
C LEU A 149 5.50 0.67 11.20
N SER A 150 5.21 1.81 10.56
CA SER A 150 4.34 2.83 11.14
C SER A 150 2.95 2.27 11.43
N ARG A 151 2.35 1.52 10.48
CA ARG A 151 1.06 0.85 10.73
C ARG A 151 1.13 -0.13 11.90
N ALA A 152 2.19 -0.93 11.98
CA ALA A 152 2.36 -1.89 13.09
C ALA A 152 2.51 -1.17 14.44
N TRP A 153 3.24 -0.05 14.48
CA TRP A 153 3.37 0.79 15.66
C TRP A 153 2.03 1.41 16.06
N HIS A 154 1.29 2.01 15.14
CA HIS A 154 -0.02 2.61 15.43
C HIS A 154 -1.04 1.60 15.96
N LEU A 155 -1.08 0.39 15.40
CA LEU A 155 -1.94 -0.67 15.93
C LEU A 155 -1.53 -1.09 17.34
N ARG A 156 -0.23 -1.17 17.62
CA ARG A 156 0.28 -1.45 18.96
C ARG A 156 -0.15 -0.37 19.95
N GLU A 157 0.00 0.90 19.59
CA GLU A 157 -0.40 2.03 20.45
C GLU A 157 -1.93 2.09 20.64
N ALA A 158 -2.71 1.64 19.64
CA ALA A 158 -4.15 1.46 19.75
C ALA A 158 -4.58 0.24 20.59
N GLY A 159 -3.63 -0.51 21.16
CA GLY A 159 -3.91 -1.66 22.05
C GLY A 159 -4.20 -2.98 21.34
N GLU A 160 -3.86 -3.10 20.05
CA GLU A 160 -4.07 -4.34 19.31
C GLU A 160 -3.12 -5.45 19.74
N SER A 161 -3.61 -6.70 19.69
CA SER A 161 -2.83 -7.86 20.15
C SER A 161 -1.59 -8.09 19.25
N PRO A 162 -0.44 -8.48 19.81
CA PRO A 162 0.75 -8.83 19.03
C PRO A 162 0.48 -9.87 17.95
N GLU A 163 -0.42 -10.82 18.19
CA GLU A 163 -0.80 -11.86 17.24
C GLU A 163 -1.55 -11.28 16.04
N LYS A 164 -2.41 -10.28 16.25
CA LYS A 164 -3.11 -9.59 15.17
C LYS A 164 -2.13 -8.78 14.33
N ILE A 165 -1.21 -8.06 14.97
CA ILE A 165 -0.15 -7.29 14.29
C ILE A 165 0.76 -8.24 13.49
N GLN A 166 1.18 -9.38 14.06
CA GLN A 166 2.01 -10.36 13.36
C GLN A 166 1.30 -11.00 12.16
N ARG A 167 0.01 -11.33 12.30
CA ARG A 167 -0.82 -11.82 11.19
C ARG A 167 -0.91 -10.79 10.07
N MET A 168 -1.16 -9.53 10.43
CA MET A 168 -1.12 -8.42 9.48
C MET A 168 0.26 -8.30 8.84
N LEU A 169 1.36 -8.46 9.56
CA LEU A 169 2.70 -8.39 8.95
C LEU A 169 3.10 -9.67 8.20
N GLY A 170 2.23 -10.68 8.07
CA GLY A 170 2.58 -11.96 7.44
C GLY A 170 3.74 -12.70 8.11
N ALA A 171 4.12 -12.28 9.33
CA ALA A 171 5.24 -12.82 10.08
C ALA A 171 4.84 -14.18 10.67
N SER A 172 4.94 -15.22 9.85
CA SER A 172 4.58 -16.58 10.24
C SER A 172 5.74 -17.24 11.00
N GLY A 173 5.84 -17.01 12.31
CA GLY A 173 6.47 -17.93 13.29
C GLY A 173 7.85 -18.56 13.01
N ARG A 174 8.66 -18.10 12.06
CA ARG A 174 10.01 -18.63 11.78
C ARG A 174 10.98 -17.50 11.41
N SER A 175 11.56 -16.91 12.44
CA SER A 175 12.96 -16.49 12.56
C SER A 175 13.02 -15.55 13.75
N GLY A 176 13.82 -15.91 14.76
CA GLY A 176 13.89 -15.29 16.08
C GLY A 176 14.39 -13.85 16.10
N ARG A 177 13.64 -12.93 15.50
CA ARG A 177 13.77 -11.49 15.76
C ARG A 177 12.43 -11.03 16.31
N ARG A 178 12.31 -11.06 17.63
CA ARG A 178 11.29 -10.27 18.35
C ARG A 178 11.50 -8.82 17.91
N LEU A 179 10.52 -8.26 17.22
CA LEU A 179 10.33 -6.82 17.17
C LEU A 179 9.52 -6.47 18.42
N VAL A 180 10.21 -6.44 19.56
CA VAL A 180 9.84 -5.76 20.80
C VAL A 180 11.11 -5.35 21.50
#